data_AF-A0A158B087-F1
#
_entry.id   AF-A0A158B087-F1
#
_cell.length_a   1.000
_cell.length_b   1.000
_cell.length_c   1.000
_cell.angle_alpha   90.00
_cell.angle_beta   90.00
_cell.angle_gamma   90.00
#
_symmetry.space_group_name_H-M   'P 1'
#
loop_
_entity.id
_entity.type
_entity.pdbx_description
1 polymer ?
#
loop_
_entity_poly.entity_id
_entity_poly.type
_entity_poly.pdbx_seq_one_letter_code
_entity_poly.pdbx_strand_id
1 'polypeptide(L)'
;MNAIVGVAMDNLPSIADAKLPSVYRNAVTALEQATKIDECQSWADKAMALASYARQSRDDTLCKMAVRIQNRASRRCGELLAQVPRNPGGSPTHKATRVGVNPSSPSSEFVTDGLKHVDGIYAAGHDAKMSTGQIKTALRVAAVPEDVFEEQVESDDPPSVTKMAEQGTKPRPKPLIDLEGIKPQNFRDATELGGLLHRLEEFCNTHDPAQVAQGFKAHECVVLRAHITAAGHWLRAFADHLPEGR
;
A
#
# COMPACT_ATOMS: atom_id res chain seq x y z
N MET A 1 15.63 66.18 16.31
CA MET A 1 14.31 65.62 15.93
C MET A 1 14.49 64.84 14.64
N ASN A 2 14.66 63.52 14.72
CA ASN A 2 14.83 62.66 13.54
C ASN A 2 13.45 62.20 13.06
N ALA A 3 13.07 62.59 11.84
CA ALA A 3 11.90 62.07 11.16
C ALA A 3 12.22 60.67 10.62
N ILE A 4 11.53 59.66 11.14
CA ILE A 4 11.51 58.31 10.59
C ILE A 4 10.65 58.37 9.33
N VAL A 5 11.28 58.21 8.17
CA VAL A 5 10.60 58.07 6.88
C VAL A 5 9.95 56.69 6.87
N GLY A 6 8.63 56.65 6.97
CA GLY A 6 7.84 55.44 6.76
C GLY A 6 7.94 54.99 5.30
N VAL A 7 8.51 53.82 5.07
CA VAL A 7 8.49 53.17 3.76
C VAL A 7 7.09 52.58 3.57
N ALA A 8 6.36 53.08 2.58
CA ALA A 8 5.04 52.60 2.19
C ALA A 8 5.11 51.11 1.79
N MET A 9 4.27 50.28 2.40
CA MET A 9 4.17 48.84 2.10
C MET A 9 3.43 48.50 0.80
N ASP A 10 3.00 49.51 0.03
CA ASP A 10 2.15 49.36 -1.15
C ASP A 10 2.91 49.03 -2.44
N ASN A 11 4.18 48.60 -2.36
CA ASN A 11 5.01 48.35 -3.55
C ASN A 11 5.88 47.09 -3.42
N LEU A 12 5.38 46.07 -2.72
CA LEU A 12 5.98 44.74 -2.75
C LEU A 12 5.57 44.04 -4.08
N PRO A 13 6.52 43.57 -4.90
CA PRO A 13 6.19 42.82 -6.12
C PRO A 13 5.34 41.60 -5.77
N SER A 14 4.39 41.27 -6.64
CA SER A 14 3.56 40.07 -6.51
C SER A 14 4.45 38.83 -6.33
N ILE A 15 4.12 37.96 -5.37
CA ILE A 15 4.85 36.69 -5.16
C ILE A 15 4.84 35.85 -6.45
N ALA A 16 3.82 36.02 -7.30
CA ALA A 16 3.73 35.39 -8.62
C ALA A 16 4.86 35.81 -9.59
N ASP A 17 5.50 36.96 -9.37
CA ASP A 17 6.59 37.51 -10.20
C ASP A 17 7.99 37.18 -9.64
N ALA A 18 8.08 36.47 -8.52
CA ALA A 18 9.35 36.05 -7.94
C ALA A 18 10.02 35.03 -8.88
N LYS A 19 11.14 35.41 -9.52
CA LYS A 19 11.91 34.53 -10.39
C LYS A 19 12.43 33.33 -9.60
N LEU A 20 11.74 32.19 -9.73
CA LEU A 20 12.22 30.91 -9.23
C LEU A 20 13.66 30.68 -9.70
N PRO A 21 14.55 30.15 -8.84
CA PRO A 21 15.94 29.86 -9.21
C PRO A 21 15.99 29.09 -10.53
N SER A 22 16.89 29.49 -11.45
CA SER A 22 17.00 28.87 -12.78
C SER A 22 17.20 27.35 -12.70
N VAL A 23 17.92 26.89 -11.67
CA VAL A 23 18.14 25.46 -11.38
C VAL A 23 16.82 24.71 -11.13
N TYR A 24 15.87 25.31 -10.42
CA TYR A 24 14.57 24.70 -10.16
C TYR A 24 13.76 24.56 -11.44
N ARG A 25 13.66 25.65 -12.24
CA ARG A 25 12.93 25.62 -13.51
C ARG A 25 13.51 24.59 -14.46
N ASN A 26 14.84 24.50 -14.55
CA ASN A 26 15.51 23.48 -15.37
C ASN A 26 15.19 22.06 -14.89
N ALA A 27 15.11 21.83 -13.57
CA ALA A 27 14.73 20.53 -13.01
C ALA A 27 13.28 20.18 -13.32
N VAL A 28 12.35 21.14 -13.21
CA VAL A 28 10.94 20.95 -13.58
C VAL A 28 10.81 20.57 -15.06
N THR A 29 11.43 21.34 -15.96
CA THR A 29 11.43 21.04 -17.40
C THR A 29 12.07 19.68 -17.71
N ALA A 30 13.15 19.30 -17.02
CA ALA A 30 13.77 17.99 -17.19
C ALA A 30 12.84 16.84 -16.77
N LEU A 31 12.04 17.03 -15.72
CA LEU A 31 11.06 16.04 -15.26
C LEU A 31 9.87 15.92 -16.21
N GLU A 32 9.38 17.03 -16.75
CA GLU A 32 8.31 17.03 -17.76
C GLU A 32 8.71 16.26 -19.02
N GLN A 33 9.97 16.41 -19.43
CA GLN A 33 10.55 15.73 -20.59
C GLN A 33 10.99 14.29 -20.31
N ALA A 34 11.04 13.87 -19.05
CA ALA A 34 11.47 12.53 -18.69
C ALA A 34 10.48 11.49 -19.27
N THR A 35 11.04 10.50 -19.96
CA THR A 35 10.28 9.44 -20.65
C THR A 35 10.47 8.08 -20.00
N LYS A 36 11.48 7.94 -19.14
CA LYS A 36 11.77 6.68 -18.45
C LYS A 36 11.52 6.78 -16.95
N ILE A 37 11.09 5.66 -16.37
CA ILE A 37 10.74 5.55 -14.94
C ILE A 37 12.00 5.66 -14.06
N ASP A 38 13.12 5.07 -14.49
CA ASP A 38 14.39 5.07 -13.75
C ASP A 38 15.01 6.48 -13.66
N GLU A 39 14.87 7.30 -14.71
CA GLU A 39 15.26 8.71 -14.70
C GLU A 39 14.50 9.49 -13.62
N CYS A 40 13.16 9.35 -13.61
CA CYS A 40 12.29 10.00 -12.64
C CYS A 40 12.59 9.51 -11.21
N GLN A 41 12.81 8.21 -11.03
CA GLN A 41 13.16 7.62 -9.74
C GLN A 41 14.51 8.14 -9.24
N SER A 42 15.51 8.25 -10.12
CA SER A 42 16.81 8.83 -9.78
C SER A 42 16.69 10.27 -9.29
N TRP A 43 15.83 11.08 -9.92
CA TRP A 43 15.53 12.43 -9.46
C TRP A 43 14.85 12.44 -8.09
N ALA A 44 13.87 11.57 -7.88
CA ALA A 44 13.16 11.46 -6.60
C ALA A 44 14.12 11.09 -5.46
N ASP A 45 15.01 10.13 -5.65
CA ASP A 45 15.97 9.70 -4.63
C ASP A 45 17.03 10.78 -4.33
N LYS A 46 17.54 11.46 -5.36
CA LYS A 46 18.47 12.60 -5.19
C LYS A 46 17.81 13.76 -4.44
N ALA A 47 16.57 14.10 -4.80
CA ALA A 47 15.82 15.16 -4.15
C ALA A 47 15.51 14.81 -2.69
N MET A 48 15.17 13.54 -2.39
CA MET A 48 14.98 13.06 -1.02
C MET A 48 16.26 13.16 -0.19
N ALA A 49 17.40 12.75 -0.75
CA ALA A 49 18.70 12.87 -0.09
C ALA A 49 19.06 14.35 0.17
N LEU A 50 18.82 15.22 -0.81
CA LEU A 50 19.04 16.66 -0.68
C LEU A 50 18.15 17.28 0.39
N ALA A 51 16.87 16.91 0.46
CA ALA A 51 15.94 17.37 1.50
C ALA A 51 16.40 16.93 2.90
N SER A 52 16.88 15.68 3.03
CA SER A 52 17.44 15.17 4.29
C SER A 52 18.67 15.97 4.73
N TYR A 53 19.59 16.25 3.80
CA TYR A 53 20.78 17.05 4.08
C TYR A 53 20.43 18.50 4.45
N ALA A 54 19.54 19.14 3.67
CA ALA A 54 19.08 20.50 3.93
C ALA A 54 18.42 20.64 5.30
N ARG A 55 17.63 19.63 5.72
CA ARG A 55 17.05 19.58 7.07
C ARG A 55 18.12 19.49 8.15
N GLN A 56 19.17 18.69 7.94
CA GLN A 56 20.28 18.57 8.88
C GLN A 56 21.07 19.89 9.00
N SER A 57 21.23 20.62 7.88
CA SER A 57 21.90 21.92 7.85
C SER A 57 20.99 23.10 8.21
N ARG A 58 19.70 22.86 8.54
CA ARG A 58 18.68 23.89 8.82
C ARG A 58 18.48 24.89 7.67
N ASP A 59 18.64 24.43 6.44
CA ASP A 59 18.29 25.20 5.25
C ASP A 59 16.86 24.85 4.80
N ASP A 60 15.90 25.62 5.31
CA ASP A 60 14.48 25.42 5.02
C ASP A 60 14.16 25.70 3.54
N THR A 61 14.88 26.64 2.91
CA THR A 61 14.64 27.00 1.51
C THR A 61 15.03 25.86 0.58
N LEU A 62 16.22 25.29 0.77
CA LEU A 62 16.70 24.14 0.02
C LEU A 62 15.86 22.89 0.30
N CYS A 63 15.45 22.70 1.56
CA CYS A 63 14.57 21.60 1.95
C CYS A 63 13.24 21.65 1.19
N LYS A 64 12.57 22.80 1.17
CA LYS A 64 11.31 23.00 0.45
C LYS A 64 11.48 22.79 -1.06
N MET A 65 12.53 23.37 -1.66
CA MET A 65 12.83 23.17 -3.08
C MET A 65 13.06 21.70 -3.43
N ALA A 66 13.81 20.98 -2.61
CA ALA A 66 14.06 19.56 -2.80
C ALA A 66 12.77 18.74 -2.69
N VAL A 67 11.91 19.03 -1.71
CA VAL A 67 10.59 18.39 -1.57
C VAL A 67 9.70 18.64 -2.79
N ARG A 68 9.72 19.83 -3.38
CA ARG A 68 8.97 20.13 -4.62
C ARG A 68 9.44 19.27 -5.79
N ILE A 69 10.75 19.21 -6.03
CA ILE A 69 11.34 18.35 -7.07
C ILE A 69 11.00 16.89 -6.81
N GLN A 70 11.07 16.44 -5.55
CA GLN A 70 10.74 15.07 -5.17
C GLN A 70 9.28 14.72 -5.48
N ASN A 71 8.33 15.61 -5.18
CA ASN A 71 6.91 15.42 -5.49
C ASN A 71 6.68 15.34 -6.99
N ARG A 72 7.25 16.27 -7.77
CA ARG A 72 7.13 16.28 -9.24
C ARG A 72 7.72 15.02 -9.88
N ALA A 73 8.90 14.60 -9.42
CA ALA A 73 9.53 13.37 -9.88
C ALA A 73 8.69 12.13 -9.56
N SER A 74 8.13 12.06 -8.35
CA SER A 74 7.26 10.96 -7.92
C SER A 74 5.94 10.93 -8.70
N ARG A 75 5.35 12.09 -9.01
CA ARG A 75 4.17 12.22 -9.86
C ARG A 75 4.46 11.68 -11.25
N ARG A 76 5.55 12.14 -11.88
CA ARG A 76 5.96 11.69 -13.21
C ARG A 76 6.23 10.19 -13.26
N CYS A 77 6.92 9.64 -12.26
CA CYS A 77 7.07 8.18 -12.12
C CYS A 77 5.70 7.48 -12.16
N GLY A 78 4.72 7.97 -11.41
CA GLY A 78 3.38 7.40 -11.34
C GLY A 78 2.62 7.48 -12.67
N GLU A 79 2.75 8.59 -13.40
CA GLU A 79 2.17 8.76 -14.74
C GLU A 79 2.74 7.76 -15.74
N LEU A 80 4.07 7.57 -15.74
CA LEU A 80 4.73 6.58 -16.61
C LEU A 80 4.36 5.15 -16.22
N LEU A 81 4.29 4.85 -14.92
CA LEU A 81 3.85 3.54 -14.41
C LEU A 81 2.38 3.26 -14.77
N ALA A 82 1.52 4.27 -14.78
CA ALA A 82 0.11 4.12 -15.14
C ALA A 82 -0.11 3.80 -16.63
N GLN A 83 0.86 4.13 -17.49
CA GLN A 83 0.82 3.79 -18.92
C GLN A 83 1.20 2.33 -19.20
N VAL A 84 1.83 1.63 -18.23
CA VAL A 84 2.19 0.23 -18.39
C VAL A 84 0.92 -0.63 -18.39
N PRO A 85 0.70 -1.47 -19.42
CA PRO A 85 -0.52 -2.27 -19.52
C PRO A 85 -0.65 -3.22 -18.32
N ARG A 86 -1.85 -3.28 -17.75
CA ARG A 86 -2.20 -4.29 -16.74
C ARG A 86 -2.45 -5.61 -17.45
N ASN A 87 -1.85 -6.69 -16.95
CA ASN A 87 -2.22 -8.02 -17.40
C ASN A 87 -3.63 -8.34 -16.88
N PRO A 88 -4.57 -8.76 -17.74
CA PRO A 88 -5.97 -9.01 -17.36
C PRO A 88 -6.21 -10.25 -16.47
N GLY A 89 -5.17 -10.82 -15.84
CA GLY A 89 -5.22 -12.16 -15.24
C GLY A 89 -4.99 -12.27 -13.73
N GLY A 90 -5.07 -11.19 -12.96
CA GLY A 90 -4.60 -11.16 -11.56
C GLY A 90 -5.66 -10.93 -10.50
N SER A 91 -6.80 -11.63 -10.51
CA SER A 91 -7.56 -11.74 -9.25
C SER A 91 -6.77 -12.67 -8.32
N PRO A 92 -6.37 -12.26 -7.11
CA PRO A 92 -5.70 -13.17 -6.19
C PRO A 92 -6.75 -14.16 -5.66
N THR A 93 -7.02 -15.21 -6.43
CA THR A 93 -7.65 -16.41 -5.90
C THR A 93 -6.75 -16.95 -4.79
N HIS A 94 -7.25 -16.90 -3.57
CA HIS A 94 -6.67 -17.55 -2.39
C HIS A 94 -6.59 -19.07 -2.61
N LYS A 95 -5.58 -19.53 -3.36
CA LYS A 95 -5.10 -20.92 -3.34
C LYS A 95 -3.58 -20.90 -3.31
N ALA A 96 -3.03 -20.52 -2.15
CA ALA A 96 -1.65 -20.87 -1.80
C ALA A 96 -1.72 -22.00 -0.79
N THR A 97 -1.56 -23.23 -1.28
CA THR A 97 -1.22 -24.39 -0.46
C THR A 97 0.08 -24.06 0.27
N ARG A 98 -0.01 -23.85 1.59
CA ARG A 98 1.17 -23.68 2.44
C ARG A 98 1.87 -25.04 2.57
N VAL A 99 2.90 -25.28 1.77
CA VAL A 99 3.91 -26.29 2.08
C VAL A 99 4.89 -25.63 3.06
N GLY A 100 4.99 -26.21 4.27
CA GLY A 100 5.72 -25.61 5.38
C GLY A 100 7.23 -25.58 5.17
N VAL A 101 7.85 -24.43 5.46
CA VAL A 101 9.28 -24.31 5.68
C VAL A 101 9.49 -23.44 6.94
N ASN A 102 10.25 -23.97 7.88
CA ASN A 102 10.51 -23.39 9.21
C ASN A 102 11.36 -22.09 9.13
N PRO A 103 11.18 -21.13 10.07
CA PRO A 103 11.92 -19.87 10.08
C PRO A 103 13.11 -19.94 11.03
N SER A 104 14.29 -20.33 10.54
CA SER A 104 15.56 -20.18 11.28
C SER A 104 16.76 -20.06 10.35
N SER A 105 17.02 -18.87 9.80
CA SER A 105 18.37 -18.28 9.69
C SER A 105 18.33 -16.88 9.03
N PRO A 106 19.20 -15.95 9.44
CA PRO A 106 19.19 -14.57 8.99
C PRO A 106 20.19 -14.31 7.84
N SER A 107 19.88 -13.24 7.09
CA SER A 107 20.73 -12.46 6.18
C SER A 107 20.94 -12.93 4.73
N SER A 108 20.63 -11.97 3.85
CA SER A 108 21.22 -11.74 2.52
C SER A 108 21.00 -12.79 1.44
N GLU A 109 19.86 -12.69 0.79
CA GLU A 109 19.85 -12.50 -0.67
C GLU A 109 18.51 -11.86 -1.05
N PHE A 110 18.53 -11.01 -2.07
CA PHE A 110 17.34 -10.53 -2.78
C PHE A 110 16.68 -11.74 -3.46
N VAL A 111 16.17 -12.68 -2.67
CA VAL A 111 15.34 -13.78 -3.15
C VAL A 111 14.00 -13.14 -3.43
N THR A 112 13.75 -12.95 -4.72
CA THR A 112 12.45 -12.67 -5.30
C THR A 112 11.48 -13.72 -4.80
N ASP A 113 10.80 -13.40 -3.69
CA ASP A 113 9.76 -14.23 -3.09
C ASP A 113 8.76 -14.57 -4.20
N GLY A 114 8.62 -15.87 -4.42
CA GLY A 114 8.17 -16.46 -5.66
C GLY A 114 6.78 -15.98 -6.09
N LEU A 115 6.76 -15.29 -7.22
CA LEU A 115 5.63 -15.03 -8.11
C LEU A 115 4.31 -14.60 -7.45
N LYS A 116 4.21 -13.32 -7.09
CA LYS A 116 2.90 -12.65 -6.90
C LYS A 116 2.71 -11.32 -7.60
N HIS A 117 3.64 -10.88 -8.45
CA HIS A 117 3.47 -9.62 -9.20
C HIS A 117 3.62 -9.87 -10.70
N VAL A 118 2.64 -10.59 -11.28
CA VAL A 118 2.45 -10.70 -12.74
C VAL A 118 1.72 -9.47 -13.31
N ASP A 119 1.83 -8.35 -12.61
CA ASP A 119 1.30 -7.06 -12.99
C ASP A 119 2.46 -6.27 -13.62
N GLY A 120 2.36 -5.98 -14.93
CA GLY A 120 3.42 -5.32 -15.70
C GLY A 120 3.96 -4.04 -15.06
N ILE A 121 3.11 -3.33 -14.31
CA ILE A 121 3.47 -2.12 -13.55
C ILE A 121 4.55 -2.41 -12.50
N TYR A 122 4.43 -3.51 -11.74
CA TYR A 122 5.40 -3.84 -10.70
C TYR A 122 6.73 -4.31 -11.30
N ALA A 123 6.69 -5.05 -12.40
CA ALA A 123 7.89 -5.41 -13.16
C ALA A 123 8.63 -4.15 -13.65
N ALA A 124 7.93 -3.23 -14.33
CA ALA A 124 8.51 -1.98 -14.81
C ALA A 124 9.08 -1.11 -13.68
N GLY A 125 8.42 -1.07 -12.53
CA GLY A 125 8.94 -0.37 -11.35
C GLY A 125 10.19 -1.02 -10.76
N HIS A 126 10.24 -2.36 -10.69
CA HIS A 126 11.41 -3.09 -10.21
C HIS A 126 12.61 -2.95 -11.15
N ASP A 127 12.40 -2.92 -12.46
CA ASP A 127 13.44 -2.63 -13.45
C ASP A 127 14.03 -1.23 -13.25
N ALA A 128 13.20 -0.28 -12.81
CA ALA A 128 13.62 1.07 -12.38
C ALA A 128 14.17 1.12 -10.94
N LYS A 129 14.44 -0.02 -10.31
CA LYS A 129 14.94 -0.17 -8.93
C LYS A 129 14.03 0.41 -7.85
N MET A 130 12.73 0.49 -8.12
CA MET A 130 11.74 0.93 -7.14
C MET A 130 11.30 -0.23 -6.25
N SER A 131 11.08 0.07 -4.97
CA SER A 131 10.36 -0.81 -4.05
C SER A 131 8.86 -0.81 -4.32
N THR A 132 8.15 -1.86 -3.92
CA THR A 132 6.68 -1.95 -4.01
C THR A 132 5.97 -0.76 -3.33
N GLY A 133 6.57 -0.23 -2.25
CA GLY A 133 6.10 0.96 -1.56
C GLY A 133 6.21 2.22 -2.43
N GLN A 134 7.41 2.46 -3.00
CA GLN A 134 7.63 3.59 -3.91
C GLN A 134 6.72 3.55 -5.14
N ILE A 135 6.51 2.37 -5.73
CA ILE A 135 5.58 2.18 -6.87
C ILE A 135 4.16 2.62 -6.47
N LYS A 136 3.64 2.14 -5.34
CA LYS A 136 2.31 2.52 -4.85
C LYS A 136 2.21 4.00 -4.52
N THR A 137 3.24 4.57 -3.89
CA THR A 137 3.30 5.99 -3.56
C THR A 137 3.28 6.84 -4.82
N ALA A 138 4.11 6.55 -5.81
CA ALA A 138 4.15 7.26 -7.09
C ALA A 138 2.79 7.22 -7.82
N LEU A 139 2.18 6.04 -7.92
CA LEU A 139 0.85 5.89 -8.52
C LEU A 139 -0.23 6.70 -7.79
N ARG A 140 -0.16 6.82 -6.46
CA ARG A 140 -1.11 7.63 -5.68
C ARG A 140 -0.86 9.12 -5.87
N VAL A 141 0.40 9.57 -5.88
CA VAL A 141 0.74 10.97 -6.17
C VAL A 141 0.24 11.37 -7.56
N ALA A 142 0.42 10.51 -8.57
CA ALA A 142 -0.12 10.72 -9.91
C ALA A 142 -1.66 10.74 -9.99
N ALA A 143 -2.35 10.14 -9.01
CA ALA A 143 -3.80 10.16 -8.94
C ALA A 143 -4.36 11.44 -8.29
N VAL A 144 -3.51 12.31 -7.72
CA VAL A 144 -3.93 13.61 -7.20
C VAL A 144 -4.28 14.54 -8.37
N PRO A 145 -5.45 15.21 -8.35
CA PRO A 145 -5.81 16.20 -9.37
C PRO A 145 -4.68 17.21 -9.61
N GLU A 146 -4.48 17.59 -10.88
CA GLU A 146 -3.35 18.44 -11.29
C GLU A 146 -3.37 19.81 -10.64
N ASP A 147 -4.53 20.46 -10.61
CA ASP A 147 -4.78 21.73 -9.93
C ASP A 147 -4.42 21.68 -8.44
N VAL A 148 -4.93 20.67 -7.73
CA VAL A 148 -4.68 20.46 -6.29
C VAL A 148 -3.20 20.17 -6.02
N PHE A 149 -2.54 19.43 -6.91
CA PHE A 149 -1.13 19.11 -6.78
C PHE A 149 -0.25 20.34 -6.97
N GLU A 150 -0.46 21.10 -8.05
CA GLU A 150 0.33 22.28 -8.36
C GLU A 150 0.21 23.33 -7.24
N GLU A 151 -1.00 23.56 -6.74
CA GLU A 151 -1.25 24.46 -5.60
C GLU A 151 -0.44 24.03 -4.36
N GLN A 152 -0.48 22.76 -4.00
CA GLN A 152 0.20 22.27 -2.80
C GLN A 152 1.72 22.22 -2.94
N VAL A 153 2.23 21.83 -4.11
CA VAL A 153 3.67 21.80 -4.37
C VAL A 153 4.26 23.20 -4.34
N GLU A 154 3.58 24.19 -4.91
CA GLU A 154 4.08 25.57 -4.93
C GLU A 154 3.75 26.37 -3.65
N SER A 155 3.00 25.78 -2.70
CA SER A 155 2.74 26.41 -1.40
C SER A 155 4.01 26.69 -0.59
N ASP A 156 3.90 27.59 0.39
CA ASP A 156 5.01 27.95 1.28
C ASP A 156 5.48 26.78 2.16
N ASP A 157 4.62 25.79 2.42
CA ASP A 157 4.93 24.59 3.17
C ASP A 157 4.51 23.34 2.37
N PRO A 158 5.31 22.95 1.35
CA PRO A 158 4.96 21.86 0.47
C PRO A 158 4.88 20.55 1.24
N PRO A 159 3.82 19.75 1.04
CA PRO A 159 3.67 18.47 1.74
C PRO A 159 4.76 17.48 1.31
N SER A 160 5.08 16.54 2.20
CA SER A 160 5.92 15.41 1.84
C SER A 160 5.24 14.52 0.80
N VAL A 161 6.02 13.78 0.02
CA VAL A 161 5.52 12.81 -0.96
C VAL A 161 4.55 11.80 -0.34
N THR A 162 4.80 11.39 0.90
CA THR A 162 3.91 10.48 1.64
C THR A 162 2.54 11.14 1.91
N LYS A 163 2.54 12.38 2.40
CA LYS A 163 1.30 13.13 2.65
C LYS A 163 0.55 13.42 1.35
N MET A 164 1.26 13.66 0.25
CA MET A 164 0.68 13.79 -1.09
C MET A 164 0.03 12.48 -1.55
N ALA A 165 0.71 11.34 -1.35
CA ALA A 165 0.19 10.01 -1.72
C ALA A 165 -1.05 9.60 -0.91
N GLU A 166 -1.18 10.07 0.33
CA GLU A 166 -2.39 9.84 1.13
C GLU A 166 -3.62 10.47 0.47
N GLN A 167 -3.49 11.68 -0.10
CA GLN A 167 -4.59 12.37 -0.78
C GLN A 167 -5.03 11.67 -2.06
N GLY A 168 -4.11 11.03 -2.78
CA GLY A 168 -4.41 10.22 -3.94
C GLY A 168 -5.02 8.84 -3.63
N THR A 169 -5.21 8.51 -2.34
CA THR A 169 -5.80 7.24 -1.94
C THR A 169 -7.32 7.29 -2.08
N LYS A 170 -7.88 6.57 -3.06
CA LYS A 170 -9.33 6.35 -3.15
C LYS A 170 -9.77 5.48 -1.96
N PRO A 171 -10.69 5.94 -1.09
CA PRO A 171 -11.22 5.09 -0.05
C PRO A 171 -11.87 3.88 -0.72
N ARG A 172 -11.55 2.68 -0.24
CA ARG A 172 -12.26 1.48 -0.69
C ARG A 172 -13.74 1.72 -0.39
N PRO A 173 -14.65 1.57 -1.38
CA PRO A 173 -16.07 1.56 -1.06
C PRO A 173 -16.24 0.48 0.01
N LYS A 174 -16.77 0.88 1.17
CA LYS A 174 -17.12 -0.10 2.21
C LYS A 174 -18.03 -1.10 1.52
N PRO A 175 -17.74 -2.42 1.54
CA PRO A 175 -18.62 -3.38 0.93
C PRO A 175 -19.98 -3.21 1.60
N LEU A 176 -20.94 -2.69 0.83
CA LEU A 176 -22.33 -2.55 1.21
C LEU A 176 -22.96 -3.93 1.11
N ILE A 177 -22.41 -4.90 1.83
CA ILE A 177 -23.16 -6.12 2.11
C ILE A 177 -24.25 -5.62 3.05
N ASP A 178 -25.46 -5.51 2.52
CA ASP A 178 -26.63 -5.33 3.36
C ASP A 178 -26.69 -6.57 4.25
N LEU A 179 -26.34 -6.38 5.52
CA LEU A 179 -26.30 -7.46 6.49
C LEU A 179 -27.72 -7.79 6.99
N GLU A 180 -28.78 -7.17 6.46
CA GLU A 180 -30.18 -7.40 6.87
C GLU A 180 -30.38 -7.30 8.39
N GLY A 181 -29.62 -6.40 9.03
CA GLY A 181 -29.63 -6.23 10.50
C GLY A 181 -28.70 -7.18 11.28
N ILE A 182 -27.98 -8.09 10.62
CA ILE A 182 -26.95 -8.93 11.24
C ILE A 182 -25.77 -8.04 11.66
N LYS A 183 -25.30 -8.22 12.90
CA LYS A 183 -24.09 -7.52 13.39
C LYS A 183 -22.88 -7.97 12.55
N PRO A 184 -21.99 -7.05 12.11
CA PRO A 184 -20.82 -7.41 11.30
C PRO A 184 -19.94 -8.52 11.88
N GLN A 185 -19.82 -8.58 13.20
CA GLN A 185 -19.08 -9.63 13.89
C GLN A 185 -19.74 -11.00 13.71
N ASN A 186 -21.06 -11.10 13.89
CA ASN A 186 -21.80 -12.34 13.72
C ASN A 186 -21.70 -12.87 12.28
N PHE A 187 -21.76 -11.97 11.28
CA PHE A 187 -21.59 -12.34 9.88
C PHE A 187 -20.18 -12.88 9.59
N ARG A 188 -19.15 -12.24 10.14
CA ARG A 188 -17.76 -12.71 10.05
C ARG A 188 -17.61 -14.09 10.67
N ASP A 189 -18.08 -14.27 11.90
CA ASP A 189 -17.96 -15.53 12.64
C ASP A 189 -18.72 -16.66 11.92
N ALA A 190 -19.91 -16.38 11.38
CA ALA A 190 -20.67 -17.33 10.56
C ALA A 190 -19.95 -17.73 9.26
N THR A 191 -19.36 -16.75 8.57
CA THR A 191 -18.59 -17.00 7.33
C THR A 191 -17.34 -17.83 7.63
N GLU A 192 -16.64 -17.53 8.72
CA GLU A 192 -15.48 -18.28 9.17
C GLU A 192 -15.83 -19.72 9.52
N LEU A 193 -16.89 -19.93 10.29
CA LEU A 193 -17.41 -21.26 10.64
C LEU A 193 -17.82 -22.04 9.39
N GLY A 194 -18.55 -21.42 8.45
CA GLY A 194 -18.95 -22.07 7.20
C GLY A 194 -17.75 -22.58 6.40
N GLY A 195 -16.69 -21.77 6.30
CA GLY A 195 -15.44 -22.18 5.66
C GLY A 195 -14.67 -23.27 6.42
N LEU A 196 -14.77 -23.34 7.74
CA LEU A 196 -14.18 -24.43 8.53
C LEU A 196 -14.95 -25.73 8.35
N LEU A 197 -16.28 -25.69 8.36
CA LEU A 197 -17.14 -26.86 8.18
C LEU A 197 -16.96 -27.46 6.79
N HIS A 198 -16.92 -26.63 5.75
CA HIS A 198 -16.68 -27.11 4.39
C HIS A 198 -15.32 -27.80 4.24
N ARG A 199 -14.26 -27.25 4.83
CA ARG A 199 -12.93 -27.89 4.82
C ARG A 199 -12.90 -29.19 5.61
N LEU A 200 -13.59 -29.23 6.75
CA LEU A 200 -13.70 -30.44 7.56
C LEU A 200 -14.47 -31.53 6.80
N GLU A 201 -15.58 -31.18 6.15
CA GLU A 201 -16.35 -32.06 5.28
C GLU A 201 -15.49 -32.62 4.14
N GLU A 202 -14.78 -31.76 3.41
CA GLU A 202 -13.86 -32.18 2.34
C GLU A 202 -12.80 -33.16 2.85
N PHE A 203 -12.22 -32.88 4.02
CA PHE A 203 -11.25 -33.76 4.66
C PHE A 203 -11.87 -35.12 5.02
N CYS A 204 -13.04 -35.12 5.67
CA CYS A 204 -13.76 -36.34 6.08
C CYS A 204 -14.18 -37.20 4.87
N ASN A 205 -14.52 -36.58 3.74
CA ASN A 205 -14.89 -37.30 2.52
C ASN A 205 -13.70 -37.92 1.79
N THR A 206 -12.49 -37.41 2.02
CA THR A 206 -11.27 -37.85 1.32
C THR A 206 -10.43 -38.85 2.12
N HIS A 207 -10.59 -38.90 3.44
CA HIS A 207 -9.73 -39.69 4.32
C HIS A 207 -10.51 -40.74 5.12
N ASP A 208 -9.97 -41.96 5.20
CA ASP A 208 -10.49 -43.01 6.06
C ASP A 208 -10.20 -42.68 7.55
N PRO A 209 -11.24 -42.54 8.41
CA PRO A 209 -11.05 -42.22 9.81
C PRO A 209 -10.21 -43.25 10.58
N ALA A 210 -10.25 -44.53 10.21
CA ALA A 210 -9.46 -45.56 10.88
C ALA A 210 -7.96 -45.39 10.61
N GLN A 211 -7.59 -45.03 9.37
CA GLN A 211 -6.20 -44.78 8.99
C GLN A 211 -5.67 -43.49 9.62
N VAL A 212 -6.47 -42.41 9.62
CA VAL A 212 -6.08 -41.14 10.26
C VAL A 212 -5.87 -41.34 11.77
N ALA A 213 -6.73 -42.12 12.44
CA ALA A 213 -6.60 -42.41 13.87
C ALA A 213 -5.32 -43.18 14.22
N GLN A 214 -4.84 -44.07 13.34
CA GLN A 214 -3.59 -44.81 13.54
C GLN A 214 -2.34 -43.93 13.51
N GLY A 215 -2.43 -42.72 12.94
CA GLY A 215 -1.32 -41.77 12.87
C GLY A 215 -0.99 -41.07 14.20
N PHE A 216 -1.84 -41.17 15.21
CA PHE A 216 -1.67 -40.50 16.51
C PHE A 216 -1.04 -41.42 17.56
N LYS A 217 -0.21 -40.85 18.44
CA LYS A 217 0.33 -41.57 19.60
C LYS A 217 -0.72 -41.72 20.69
N ALA A 218 -0.60 -42.76 21.51
CA ALA A 218 -1.58 -43.07 22.56
C ALA A 218 -1.86 -41.91 23.53
N HIS A 219 -0.86 -41.10 23.87
CA HIS A 219 -1.03 -39.94 24.77
C HIS A 219 -1.76 -38.77 24.11
N GLU A 220 -1.68 -38.63 22.77
CA GLU A 220 -2.37 -37.60 22.00
C GLU A 220 -3.86 -37.95 21.85
N CYS A 221 -4.19 -39.25 21.77
CA CYS A 221 -5.56 -39.74 21.64
C CYS A 221 -6.49 -39.30 22.78
N VAL A 222 -5.97 -39.16 24.01
CA VAL A 222 -6.78 -38.72 25.17
C VAL A 222 -7.22 -37.26 24.99
N VAL A 223 -6.28 -36.39 24.65
CA VAL A 223 -6.53 -34.95 24.42
C VAL A 223 -7.41 -34.75 23.18
N LEU A 224 -7.13 -35.49 22.12
CA LEU A 224 -7.90 -35.42 20.87
C LEU A 224 -9.36 -35.84 21.06
N ARG A 225 -9.63 -36.91 21.84
CA ARG A 225 -11.00 -37.31 22.18
C ARG A 225 -11.74 -36.22 22.94
N ALA A 226 -11.08 -35.52 23.86
CA ALA A 226 -11.70 -34.41 24.59
C ALA A 226 -12.07 -33.25 23.64
N HIS A 227 -11.18 -32.88 22.71
CA HIS A 227 -11.46 -31.85 21.71
C HIS A 227 -12.60 -32.24 20.77
N ILE A 228 -12.61 -33.48 20.26
CA ILE A 228 -13.69 -33.99 19.40
C ILE A 228 -15.03 -33.95 20.14
N THR A 229 -15.05 -34.34 21.42
CA THR A 229 -16.27 -34.34 22.24
C THR A 229 -16.78 -32.91 22.44
N ALA A 230 -15.90 -31.97 22.81
CA ALA A 230 -16.27 -30.57 22.99
C ALA A 230 -16.78 -29.92 21.69
N ALA A 231 -16.09 -30.17 20.58
CA ALA A 231 -16.50 -29.69 19.25
C ALA A 231 -17.84 -30.30 18.84
N GLY A 232 -18.04 -31.60 19.04
CA GLY A 232 -19.30 -32.29 18.73
C GLY A 232 -20.48 -31.77 19.54
N HIS A 233 -20.30 -31.51 20.85
CA HIS A 233 -21.33 -30.88 21.68
C HIS A 233 -21.70 -29.49 21.18
N TRP A 234 -20.70 -28.66 20.85
CA TRP A 234 -20.94 -27.33 20.33
C TRP A 234 -21.62 -27.34 18.96
N LEU A 235 -21.18 -28.20 18.03
CA LEU A 235 -21.77 -28.32 16.69
C LEU A 235 -23.22 -28.78 16.74
N ARG A 236 -23.55 -29.70 17.66
CA ARG A 236 -24.92 -30.14 17.87
C ARG A 236 -25.78 -28.99 18.39
N ALA A 237 -25.32 -28.29 19.42
CA ALA A 237 -26.01 -27.11 19.94
C ALA A 237 -26.19 -26.03 18.86
N PHE A 238 -25.16 -25.79 18.03
CA PHE A 238 -25.24 -24.87 16.90
C PHE A 238 -26.32 -25.29 15.89
N ALA A 239 -26.38 -26.57 15.52
CA ALA A 239 -27.40 -27.10 14.62
C ALA A 239 -28.82 -26.91 15.17
N ASP A 240 -29.03 -27.11 16.48
CA ASP A 240 -30.32 -26.89 17.15
C ASP A 240 -30.76 -25.41 17.14
N HIS A 241 -29.84 -24.47 16.90
CA HIS A 241 -30.12 -23.02 16.82
C HIS A 241 -30.15 -22.49 15.39
N LEU A 242 -29.95 -23.33 14.37
CA LEU A 242 -30.12 -22.91 12.99
C LEU A 242 -31.61 -22.67 12.71
N PRO A 243 -31.98 -21.55 12.07
CA PRO A 243 -33.36 -21.32 11.68
C PRO A 243 -33.78 -22.38 10.65
N GLU A 244 -34.97 -22.97 10.82
CA GLU A 244 -35.60 -23.75 9.76
C GLU A 244 -35.78 -22.82 8.55
N GLY A 245 -35.34 -23.28 7.37
CA GLY A 245 -35.11 -22.45 6.20
C GLY A 245 -36.28 -21.51 5.84
N ARG A 246 -35.93 -20.28 5.43
CA ARG A 246 -36.80 -19.39 4.66
C ARG A 246 -36.85 -19.82 3.20
#